data_AF-A0A7X6W573-F1
#
_entry.id   AF-A0A7X6W573-F1
#
_cell.length_a   1.000
_cell.length_b   1.000
_cell.length_c   1.000
_cell.angle_alpha   90.00
_cell.angle_beta   90.00
_cell.angle_gamma   90.00
#
_symmetry.space_group_name_H-M   'P 1'
#
loop_
_entity.id
_entity.type
_entity.pdbx_description
1 polymer ?
#
loop_
_entity_poly.entity_id
_entity_poly.type
_entity_poly.pdbx_seq_one_letter_code
_entity_poly.pdbx_strand_id
1 'polypeptide(L)'
;TAELTILAMARCETDGYLWRSTSTDGGLTWSRPERTELWGHPAHLLRLPDGRILCTYGYRKFPMGIRACVSSDHGRTWPAEKRYVLRADGSGSGGDLGYPITARLSDGTLFTIYYFNGSDNITHIAGTRWQLPE
;
A
#
# COMPACT_ATOMS: atom_id res chain seq x y z
N THR A 1 -21.15 -18.91 8.11
CA THR A 1 -20.20 -18.77 6.98
C THR A 1 -19.84 -17.30 6.90
N ALA A 2 -18.57 -16.93 7.09
CA ALA A 2 -18.18 -15.54 6.87
C ALA A 2 -18.33 -15.27 5.36
N GLU A 3 -19.26 -14.41 4.97
CA GLU A 3 -19.44 -14.03 3.57
C GLU A 3 -18.11 -13.50 3.03
N LEU A 4 -17.64 -14.10 1.93
CA LEU A 4 -16.39 -13.73 1.28
C LEU A 4 -16.51 -12.31 0.71
N THR A 5 -16.00 -11.32 1.45
CA THR A 5 -15.91 -9.94 0.98
C THR A 5 -14.65 -9.74 0.14
N ILE A 6 -14.80 -9.19 -1.06
CA ILE A 6 -13.71 -8.71 -1.90
C ILE A 6 -13.47 -7.24 -1.55
N LEU A 7 -12.21 -6.87 -1.33
CA LEU A 7 -11.77 -5.49 -1.10
C LEU A 7 -10.94 -5.00 -2.29
N ALA A 8 -11.31 -3.86 -2.86
CA ALA A 8 -10.53 -3.14 -3.84
C ALA A 8 -9.95 -1.86 -3.21
N MET A 9 -8.70 -1.54 -3.56
CA MET A 9 -8.05 -0.26 -3.24
C MET A 9 -7.68 0.44 -4.54
N ALA A 10 -8.24 1.62 -4.77
CA ALA A 10 -8.10 2.38 -6.00
C ALA A 10 -7.27 3.65 -5.79
N ARG A 11 -6.43 3.94 -6.78
CA ARG A 11 -5.78 5.25 -6.93
C ARG A 11 -6.83 6.28 -7.31
N CYS A 12 -6.84 7.42 -6.63
CA CYS A 12 -7.63 8.58 -7.01
C CYS A 12 -6.72 9.78 -7.28
N GLU A 13 -6.74 10.33 -8.48
CA GLU A 13 -5.88 11.45 -8.88
C GLU A 13 -6.37 12.80 -8.32
N THR A 14 -7.68 12.92 -8.05
CA THR A 14 -8.29 14.19 -7.68
C THR A 14 -7.90 14.65 -6.27
N ASP A 15 -7.79 13.72 -5.31
CA ASP A 15 -7.38 14.03 -3.94
C ASP A 15 -6.07 13.34 -3.50
N GLY A 16 -5.58 12.38 -4.29
CA GLY A 16 -4.35 11.63 -4.03
C GLY A 16 -4.48 10.59 -2.90
N TYR A 17 -5.66 10.43 -2.31
CA TYR A 17 -5.92 9.40 -1.32
C TYR A 17 -6.21 8.07 -2.01
N LEU A 18 -5.94 6.97 -1.31
CA LEU A 18 -6.46 5.68 -1.69
C LEU A 18 -7.94 5.60 -1.32
N TRP A 19 -8.74 5.08 -2.24
CA TRP A 19 -10.16 4.84 -2.04
C TRP A 19 -10.43 3.36 -1.99
N ARG A 20 -11.34 2.94 -1.11
CA ARG A 20 -11.73 1.54 -0.96
C ARG A 20 -13.16 1.32 -1.46
N SER A 21 -13.41 0.15 -2.01
CA SER A 21 -14.76 -0.36 -2.28
C SER A 21 -14.78 -1.85 -2.02
N THR A 22 -15.94 -2.38 -1.62
CA THR A 22 -16.10 -3.79 -1.28
C THR A 22 -17.24 -4.42 -2.06
N SER A 23 -17.11 -5.71 -2.34
CA SER A 23 -18.18 -6.54 -2.90
C SER A 23 -18.41 -7.75 -1.98
N THR A 24 -19.67 -8.08 -1.75
CA THR A 24 -20.09 -9.27 -0.97
C THR A 24 -20.74 -10.35 -1.84
N ASP A 25 -20.85 -10.11 -3.15
CA ASP A 25 -21.52 -10.98 -4.12
C ASP A 25 -20.56 -11.50 -5.21
N GLY A 26 -19.28 -11.68 -4.85
CA GLY A 26 -18.27 -12.23 -5.76
C GLY A 26 -17.79 -11.26 -6.83
N GLY A 27 -17.98 -9.95 -6.64
CA GLY A 27 -17.52 -8.89 -7.54
C GLY A 27 -18.57 -8.43 -8.55
N LEU A 28 -19.82 -8.90 -8.43
CA LEU A 28 -20.92 -8.52 -9.33
C LEU A 28 -21.38 -7.08 -9.07
N THR A 29 -21.52 -6.71 -7.80
CA THR A 29 -21.81 -5.34 -7.38
C THR A 29 -20.82 -4.87 -6.33
N TRP A 30 -20.63 -3.54 -6.28
CA TRP A 30 -19.65 -2.90 -5.43
C TRP A 30 -20.30 -1.80 -4.60
N SER A 31 -19.86 -1.66 -3.36
CA SER A 31 -20.26 -0.55 -2.51
C SER A 31 -19.81 0.78 -3.11
N ARG A 32 -20.49 1.87 -2.72
CA ARG A 32 -20.00 3.22 -3.00
C ARG A 32 -18.54 3.33 -2.54
N PRO A 33 -17.63 3.87 -3.37
CA PRO A 33 -16.24 4.08 -2.96
C PRO A 33 -16.16 5.03 -1.75
N GLU A 34 -15.29 4.69 -0.81
CA GLU A 34 -15.02 5.48 0.39
C GLU A 34 -13.54 5.85 0.44
N ARG A 35 -13.26 7.12 0.77
CA ARG A 35 -11.90 7.62 0.94
C ARG A 35 -11.28 7.02 2.20
N THR A 36 -10.05 6.52 2.10
CA THR A 36 -9.25 6.12 3.28
C THR A 36 -8.42 7.29 3.81
N GLU A 37 -7.71 7.09 4.91
CA GLU A 37 -6.77 8.09 5.44
C GLU A 37 -5.40 8.05 4.73
N LEU A 38 -5.17 7.07 3.85
CA LEU A 38 -3.89 6.85 3.20
C LEU A 38 -3.72 7.78 2.00
N TRP A 39 -2.91 8.83 2.16
CA TRP A 39 -2.45 9.64 1.02
C TRP A 39 -1.26 8.97 0.33
N GLY A 40 -1.36 8.76 -0.98
CA GLY A 40 -0.34 8.10 -1.81
C GLY A 40 -0.94 7.04 -2.72
N HIS A 41 -0.19 6.58 -3.72
CA HIS A 41 -0.64 5.58 -4.69
C HIS A 41 0.52 5.08 -5.59
N PRO A 42 0.33 3.98 -6.34
CA PRO A 42 -0.76 3.00 -6.19
C PRO A 42 -0.53 2.11 -4.97
N ALA A 43 -1.59 1.38 -4.58
CA ALA A 43 -1.57 0.42 -3.49
C ALA A 43 -1.29 -1.01 -3.99
N HIS A 44 -0.72 -1.82 -3.11
CA HIS A 44 -0.72 -3.27 -3.18
C HIS A 44 -1.19 -3.84 -1.84
N LEU A 45 -2.17 -4.75 -1.90
CA LEU A 45 -2.72 -5.41 -0.72
C LEU A 45 -2.17 -6.83 -0.58
N LEU A 46 -1.79 -7.19 0.64
CA LEU A 46 -1.36 -8.55 1.01
C LEU A 46 -2.12 -8.99 2.26
N ARG A 47 -2.83 -10.12 2.20
CA ARG A 47 -3.44 -10.73 3.38
C ARG A 47 -2.37 -11.46 4.19
N LEU A 48 -2.25 -11.11 5.46
CA LEU A 48 -1.29 -11.71 6.39
C LEU A 48 -1.87 -13.00 7.01
N PRO A 49 -1.01 -13.92 7.53
CA PRO A 49 -1.47 -15.19 8.11
C PRO A 49 -2.45 -15.05 9.28
N ASP A 50 -2.34 -13.96 10.05
CA ASP A 50 -3.23 -13.64 11.17
C ASP A 50 -4.54 -12.96 10.76
N GLY A 51 -4.78 -12.82 9.45
CA GLY A 51 -6.00 -12.24 8.89
C GLY A 51 -5.97 -10.72 8.74
N ARG A 52 -4.94 -10.02 9.24
CA ARG A 52 -4.71 -8.60 8.94
C ARG A 52 -4.44 -8.39 7.46
N ILE A 53 -4.65 -7.17 6.98
CA ILE A 53 -4.36 -6.78 5.59
C ILE A 53 -3.28 -5.71 5.59
N LEU A 54 -2.16 -6.01 4.93
CA LEU A 54 -1.10 -5.06 4.65
C LEU A 54 -1.41 -4.29 3.37
N CYS A 55 -1.29 -2.98 3.39
CA CYS A 55 -1.28 -2.11 2.22
C CYS A 55 0.10 -1.45 2.10
N THR A 56 0.84 -1.75 1.03
CA THR A 56 2.05 -1.00 0.66
C THR A 56 1.74 -0.05 -0.48
N TYR A 57 2.23 1.18 -0.43
CA TYR A 57 1.87 2.21 -1.41
C TYR A 57 3.01 3.21 -1.66
N GLY A 58 2.99 3.80 -2.86
CA GLY A 58 3.90 4.89 -3.22
C GLY A 58 3.52 6.20 -2.50
N TYR A 59 4.52 6.95 -2.05
CA TYR A 59 4.34 8.23 -1.35
C TYR A 59 5.14 9.32 -2.07
N ARG A 60 4.44 10.14 -2.86
CA ARG A 60 5.01 11.14 -3.77
C ARG A 60 4.93 12.58 -3.22
N LYS A 61 4.98 12.71 -1.89
CA LYS A 61 5.16 13.98 -1.17
C LYS A 61 6.48 13.89 -0.41
N PHE A 62 7.22 15.00 -0.33
CA PHE A 62 8.48 15.00 0.41
C PHE A 62 8.24 14.75 1.92
N PRO A 63 9.02 13.87 2.59
CA PRO A 63 10.07 13.01 2.03
C PRO A 63 9.49 11.82 1.26
N MET A 64 9.80 11.72 -0.04
CA MET A 64 9.17 10.75 -0.93
C MET A 64 9.70 9.34 -0.71
N GLY A 65 8.90 8.34 -1.09
CA GLY A 65 9.34 6.95 -1.14
C GLY A 65 8.19 5.97 -1.00
N ILE A 66 8.37 4.97 -0.15
CA ILE A 66 7.42 3.86 0.02
C ILE A 66 6.92 3.80 1.45
N ARG A 67 5.62 3.58 1.60
CA ARG A 67 4.93 3.47 2.89
C ARG A 67 4.16 2.17 2.98
N ALA A 68 3.83 1.79 4.20
CA ALA A 68 2.91 0.70 4.46
C ALA A 68 1.94 1.05 5.58
N CYS A 69 0.74 0.48 5.57
CA CYS A 69 -0.22 0.54 6.66
C CYS A 69 -0.90 -0.83 6.79
N VAL A 70 -1.30 -1.19 8.00
CA VAL A 70 -1.98 -2.46 8.28
C VAL A 70 -3.39 -2.17 8.76
N SER A 71 -4.35 -2.85 8.16
CA SER A 71 -5.72 -2.91 8.65
C SER A 71 -5.93 -4.19 9.46
N SER A 72 -6.47 -4.02 10.67
CA SER A 72 -6.81 -5.11 11.61
C SER A 72 -8.29 -5.44 11.64
N ASP A 73 -9.13 -4.76 10.85
CA ASP A 73 -10.58 -4.86 10.87
C ASP A 73 -11.16 -5.23 9.49
N HIS A 74 -10.41 -6.05 8.74
CA HIS A 74 -10.74 -6.54 7.41
C HIS A 74 -10.83 -5.43 6.33
N GLY A 75 -9.98 -4.42 6.44
CA GLY A 75 -9.89 -3.33 5.46
C GLY A 75 -10.93 -2.23 5.64
N ARG A 76 -11.56 -2.15 6.82
CA ARG A 76 -12.51 -1.08 7.14
C ARG A 76 -11.79 0.21 7.46
N THR A 77 -10.74 0.14 8.28
CA THR A 77 -9.92 1.30 8.66
C THR A 77 -8.45 1.11 8.29
N TRP A 78 -7.79 2.25 8.06
CA TRP A 78 -6.39 2.34 7.62
C TRP A 78 -5.71 3.50 8.36
N PRO A 79 -5.26 3.29 9.62
CA PRO A 79 -4.74 4.36 10.47
C PRO A 79 -3.44 4.95 9.90
N ALA A 80 -3.52 6.12 9.27
CA ALA A 80 -2.40 6.74 8.58
C ALA A 80 -1.28 7.20 9.54
N GLU A 81 -1.62 7.44 10.80
CA GLU A 81 -0.70 7.76 11.88
C GLU A 81 0.18 6.57 12.28
N LYS A 82 -0.26 5.34 12.05
CA LYS A 82 0.48 4.10 12.32
C LYS A 82 1.22 3.55 11.10
N ARG A 83 1.42 4.38 10.06
CA ARG A 83 2.11 3.97 8.83
C ARG A 83 3.58 3.63 9.10
N TYR A 84 4.07 2.63 8.38
CA TYR A 84 5.49 2.29 8.31
C TYR A 84 6.15 3.07 7.16
N VAL A 85 7.39 3.51 7.39
CA VAL A 85 8.22 4.19 6.40
C VAL A 85 9.25 3.19 5.89
N LEU A 86 9.08 2.68 4.66
CA LEU A 86 10.02 1.72 4.08
C LEU A 86 11.17 2.40 3.34
N ARG A 87 10.91 3.57 2.75
CA ARG A 87 11.88 4.45 2.08
C ARG A 87 11.46 5.90 2.21
N ALA A 88 12.37 6.81 2.55
CA ALA A 88 12.09 8.25 2.66
C ALA A 88 13.16 9.12 1.96
N ASP A 89 13.96 8.47 1.12
CA ASP A 89 15.12 8.98 0.41
C ASP A 89 14.85 9.13 -1.10
N GLY A 90 13.59 9.14 -1.50
CA GLY A 90 13.19 9.47 -2.86
C GLY A 90 13.39 10.95 -3.12
N SER A 91 14.25 11.28 -4.08
CA SER A 91 14.58 12.67 -4.44
C SER A 91 14.59 12.92 -5.95
N GLY A 92 14.15 11.94 -6.74
CA GLY A 92 13.99 12.07 -8.17
C GLY A 92 12.99 13.14 -8.59
N SER A 93 13.20 13.70 -9.79
CA SER A 93 12.30 14.71 -10.36
C SER A 93 10.88 14.17 -10.55
N GLY A 94 9.87 15.01 -10.28
CA GLY A 94 8.47 14.72 -10.60
C GLY A 94 7.79 13.62 -9.76
N GLY A 95 8.45 13.10 -8.71
CA GLY A 95 7.90 12.02 -7.90
C GLY A 95 7.85 10.67 -8.61
N ASP A 96 8.77 10.45 -9.56
CA ASP A 96 8.87 9.22 -10.34
C ASP A 96 9.43 8.04 -9.51
N LEU A 97 8.59 7.51 -8.62
CA LEU A 97 8.82 6.32 -7.81
C LEU A 97 7.50 5.67 -7.41
N GLY A 98 7.53 4.43 -6.91
CA GLY A 98 6.37 3.76 -6.34
C GLY A 98 6.06 2.41 -6.99
N TYR A 99 4.77 2.13 -7.18
CA TYR A 99 4.25 0.84 -7.64
C TYR A 99 4.80 -0.36 -6.85
N PRO A 100 4.63 -0.35 -5.50
CA PRO A 100 5.14 -1.44 -4.69
C PRO A 100 4.33 -2.71 -4.88
N ILE A 101 5.01 -3.85 -4.77
CA ILE A 101 4.43 -5.18 -4.65
C ILE A 101 5.11 -5.86 -3.46
N THR A 102 4.33 -6.48 -2.58
CA THR A 102 4.88 -7.12 -1.37
C THR A 102 4.62 -8.62 -1.35
N ALA A 103 5.66 -9.38 -1.07
CA ALA A 103 5.59 -10.82 -0.80
C ALA A 103 6.05 -11.11 0.63
N ARG A 104 5.46 -12.13 1.26
CA ARG A 104 5.98 -12.73 2.50
C ARG A 104 6.98 -13.82 2.14
N LEU A 105 8.15 -13.78 2.76
CA LEU A 105 9.21 -14.75 2.60
C LEU A 105 9.03 -15.94 3.55
N SER A 106 9.75 -17.04 3.31
CA SER A 106 9.66 -18.29 4.07
C SER A 106 10.08 -18.15 5.54
N ASP A 107 10.96 -17.19 5.84
CA ASP A 107 11.40 -16.87 7.21
C ASP A 107 10.42 -15.95 7.97
N GLY A 108 9.28 -15.61 7.36
CA GLY A 108 8.26 -14.74 7.95
C GLY A 108 8.45 -13.25 7.69
N THR A 109 9.60 -12.82 7.15
CA THR A 109 9.82 -11.42 6.76
C THR A 109 9.03 -11.04 5.51
N LEU A 110 8.91 -9.74 5.25
CA LEU A 110 8.27 -9.16 4.08
C LEU A 110 9.34 -8.62 3.13
N PHE A 111 9.15 -8.80 1.84
CA PHE A 111 9.93 -8.15 0.80
C PHE A 111 9.02 -7.32 -0.09
N THR A 112 9.25 -6.01 -0.13
CA THR A 112 8.50 -5.07 -0.96
C THR A 112 9.40 -4.59 -2.08
N ILE A 113 9.07 -4.95 -3.32
CA ILE A 113 9.72 -4.49 -4.55
C ILE A 113 8.98 -3.28 -5.10
N TYR A 114 9.68 -2.33 -5.71
CA TYR A 114 9.13 -1.12 -6.33
C TYR A 114 10.14 -0.53 -7.30
N TYR A 115 9.70 0.40 -8.14
CA TYR A 115 10.64 1.24 -8.87
C TYR A 115 10.93 2.52 -8.06
N PHE A 116 12.11 3.08 -8.23
CA PHE A 116 12.61 4.19 -7.43
C PHE A 116 13.51 5.12 -8.25
N ASN A 117 13.65 6.36 -7.77
CA ASN A 117 14.48 7.37 -8.39
C ASN A 117 15.10 8.28 -7.30
N GLY A 118 16.42 8.45 -7.36
CA GLY A 118 17.22 9.20 -6.40
C GLY A 118 17.75 10.52 -6.95
N SER A 119 18.80 11.07 -6.34
CA SER A 119 19.40 12.35 -6.75
C SER A 119 20.09 12.29 -8.11
N ASP A 120 20.44 11.09 -8.56
CA ASP A 120 21.02 10.83 -9.88
C ASP A 120 19.99 10.88 -11.02
N ASN A 121 18.69 10.98 -10.70
CA ASN A 121 17.58 10.94 -11.64
C ASN A 121 17.50 9.66 -12.49
N ILE A 122 18.13 8.57 -12.07
CA ILE A 122 18.08 7.29 -12.79
C ILE A 122 17.00 6.39 -12.16
N THR A 123 15.94 6.15 -12.92
CA THR A 123 14.87 5.24 -12.52
C THR A 123 15.37 3.79 -12.53
N HIS A 124 15.22 3.08 -11.41
CA HIS A 124 15.67 1.71 -11.24
C HIS A 124 14.67 0.89 -10.41
N ILE A 125 14.83 -0.43 -10.40
CA ILE A 125 14.09 -1.31 -9.49
C ILE A 125 14.87 -1.43 -8.18
N ALA A 126 14.17 -1.27 -7.07
CA ALA A 126 14.70 -1.43 -5.71
C ALA A 126 13.76 -2.29 -4.87
N GLY A 127 14.20 -2.67 -3.69
CA GLY A 127 13.34 -3.35 -2.73
C GLY A 127 13.80 -3.16 -1.29
N THR A 128 12.86 -3.31 -0.37
CA THR A 128 13.10 -3.31 1.08
C THR A 128 12.66 -4.66 1.63
N ARG A 129 13.56 -5.35 2.34
CA ARG A 129 13.22 -6.46 3.23
C ARG A 129 12.96 -5.90 4.63
N TRP A 130 11.86 -6.28 5.25
CA TRP A 130 11.41 -5.72 6.52
C TRP A 130 10.49 -6.69 7.27
N GLN A 131 10.12 -6.33 8.49
CA GLN A 131 9.16 -7.08 9.29
C GLN A 131 8.22 -6.11 10.02
N LEU A 132 7.01 -6.56 10.31
CA LEU A 132 6.14 -5.85 11.24
C LEU A 132 6.71 -6.01 12.66
N PRO A 133 6.60 -4.99 13.53
CA PRO A 133 6.85 -5.17 14.96
C PRO A 133 5.97 -6.29 15.52
N GLU A 134 6.50 -6.99 16.52
CA GLU A 134 5.72 -7.96 17.32
C GLU A 134 4.54 -7.28 18.03
#